data_AF-A0A076FT67-F1
#
_entry.id   AF-A0A076FT67-F1
#
_cell.length_a   1.000
_cell.length_b   1.000
_cell.length_c   1.000
_cell.angle_alpha   90.00
_cell.angle_beta   90.00
_cell.angle_gamma   90.00
#
_symmetry.space_group_name_H-M   'P 1'
#
loop_
_entity.id
_entity.type
_entity.pdbx_description
1 polymer ?
#
loop_
_entity_poly.entity_id
_entity_poly.type
_entity_poly.pdbx_seq_one_letter_code
_entity_poly.pdbx_strand_id
1 'polypeptide(L)'
;AGVSMDERRAVLLECLEYMTNLWNERKNQAPGTDLISMLAHGENTRNMQPMEFLGNLILLIVGGNDTTRNSISGGVLALNQNPGEYDKLRADHSLVQSMVPEIIRWQTPLSHMRRRASQDVELRGKTIKAGDKVVMWYVSGNRDPDAIDNPDAFIIDRKRPRHHLSFGFGI
;
A
#
# COMPACT_ATOMS: atom_id res chain seq x y z
N ALA A 1 -0.81 -25.36 -10.89
CA ALA A 1 0.41 -25.95 -10.29
C ALA A 1 1.08 -24.88 -9.44
N GLY A 2 1.35 -25.16 -8.16
CA GLY A 2 1.99 -24.19 -7.27
C GLY A 2 3.51 -24.30 -7.36
N VAL A 3 4.20 -23.16 -7.38
CA VAL A 3 5.66 -23.08 -7.28
C VAL A 3 6.12 -23.72 -5.98
N SER A 4 7.09 -24.63 -6.06
CA SER A 4 7.66 -25.36 -4.93
C SER A 4 8.40 -24.41 -3.96
N MET A 5 8.62 -24.86 -2.72
CA MET A 5 9.35 -24.05 -1.73
C MET A 5 10.81 -23.80 -2.13
N ASP A 6 11.43 -24.78 -2.80
CA ASP A 6 12.81 -24.66 -3.28
C ASP A 6 12.91 -23.67 -4.44
N GLU A 7 11.96 -23.69 -5.37
CA GLU A 7 11.87 -22.69 -6.44
C GLU A 7 11.66 -21.28 -5.89
N ARG A 8 10.78 -21.10 -4.89
CA ARG A 8 10.60 -19.79 -4.23
C ARG A 8 11.89 -19.30 -3.58
N ARG A 9 12.61 -20.20 -2.92
CA ARG A 9 13.89 -19.89 -2.27
C ARG A 9 14.95 -19.51 -3.31
N ALA A 10 15.04 -20.24 -4.42
CA ALA A 10 15.96 -19.93 -5.51
C ALA A 10 15.71 -18.51 -6.07
N VAL A 11 14.46 -18.19 -6.40
CA VAL A 11 14.09 -16.85 -6.92
C VAL A 11 14.40 -15.73 -5.91
N LEU A 12 14.18 -15.96 -4.62
CA LEU A 12 14.52 -14.98 -3.59
C LEU A 12 16.04 -14.78 -3.46
N LEU A 13 16.84 -15.83 -3.64
CA LEU A 13 18.30 -15.74 -3.63
C LEU A 13 18.83 -15.00 -4.86
N GLU A 14 18.28 -15.26 -6.05
CA GLU A 14 18.61 -14.52 -7.27
C GLU A 14 18.29 -13.02 -7.13
N CYS A 15 17.12 -12.70 -6.56
CA CYS A 15 16.74 -11.32 -6.27
C CYS A 15 17.72 -10.66 -5.28
N LEU A 16 18.12 -11.38 -4.23
CA LEU A 16 19.12 -10.90 -3.27
C LEU A 16 20.47 -10.64 -3.94
N GLU A 17 20.95 -11.57 -4.76
CA GLU A 17 22.22 -11.42 -5.48
C GLU A 17 22.21 -10.18 -6.39
N TYR A 18 21.15 -10.04 -7.20
CA TYR A 18 21.00 -8.90 -8.10
C TYR A 18 20.96 -7.56 -7.33
N MET A 19 20.16 -7.48 -6.26
CA MET A 19 20.03 -6.27 -5.47
C MET A 19 21.31 -5.91 -4.72
N THR A 20 22.08 -6.91 -4.27
CA THR A 20 23.39 -6.69 -3.63
C THR A 20 24.40 -6.13 -4.63
N ASN A 21 24.41 -6.64 -5.86
CA ASN A 21 25.27 -6.13 -6.92
C ASN A 21 24.92 -4.69 -7.27
N LEU A 22 23.63 -4.39 -7.44
CA LEU A 22 23.16 -3.03 -7.74
C LEU A 22 23.49 -2.04 -6.61
N TRP A 23 23.40 -2.46 -5.34
CA TRP A 23 23.84 -1.65 -4.21
C TRP A 23 25.33 -1.33 -4.28
N ASN A 24 26.17 -2.35 -4.50
CA ASN A 24 27.62 -2.18 -4.59
C ASN A 24 28.01 -1.27 -5.76
N GLU A 25 27.31 -1.37 -6.89
CA GLU A 25 27.48 -0.43 -8.01
C GLU A 25 27.13 1.00 -7.60
N ARG A 26 25.94 1.22 -7.02
CA ARG A 26 25.47 2.56 -6.64
C ARG A 26 26.33 3.20 -5.56
N LYS A 27 26.80 2.44 -4.59
CA LYS A 27 27.69 2.92 -3.51
C LYS A 27 29.04 3.44 -4.03
N ASN A 28 29.50 2.93 -5.18
CA ASN A 28 30.79 3.31 -5.78
C ASN A 28 30.65 4.37 -6.88
N GLN A 29 29.44 4.91 -7.09
CA GLN A 29 29.14 5.95 -8.08
C GLN A 29 28.80 7.28 -7.39
N ALA A 30 28.72 8.36 -8.17
CA ALA A 30 28.18 9.61 -7.65
C ALA A 30 26.71 9.42 -7.21
N PRO A 31 26.24 10.14 -6.17
CA PRO A 31 24.86 10.09 -5.72
C PRO A 31 23.86 10.39 -6.85
N GLY A 32 22.89 9.49 -7.02
CA GLY A 32 21.79 9.60 -7.97
C GLY A 32 20.46 9.83 -7.27
N THR A 33 19.38 9.93 -8.06
CA THR A 33 18.02 10.20 -7.56
C THR A 33 17.19 8.93 -7.35
N ASP A 34 17.75 7.75 -7.65
CA ASP A 34 17.07 6.48 -7.39
C ASP A 34 17.19 6.06 -5.93
N LEU A 35 16.20 5.29 -5.46
CA LEU A 35 16.07 4.91 -4.06
C LEU A 35 17.28 4.12 -3.52
N ILE A 36 17.90 3.29 -4.37
CA ILE A 36 19.07 2.49 -3.98
C ILE A 36 20.27 3.44 -3.77
N SER A 37 20.46 4.39 -4.68
CA SER A 37 21.49 5.41 -4.53
C SER A 37 21.27 6.30 -3.30
N MET A 38 20.02 6.72 -3.03
CA MET A 38 19.67 7.49 -1.84
C MET A 38 19.99 6.72 -0.54
N LEU A 39 19.66 5.42 -0.49
CA LEU A 39 19.98 4.56 0.66
C LEU A 39 21.49 4.34 0.81
N ALA A 40 22.22 4.16 -0.31
CA ALA A 40 23.67 3.93 -0.31
C ALA A 40 24.47 5.14 0.20
N HIS A 41 23.98 6.35 -0.06
CA HIS A 41 24.66 7.60 0.31
C HIS A 41 24.08 8.30 1.55
N GLY A 42 22.91 7.87 2.04
CA GLY A 42 22.29 8.44 3.22
C GLY A 42 23.13 8.22 4.49
N GLU A 43 23.31 9.26 5.31
CA GLU A 43 24.13 9.21 6.52
C GLU A 43 23.71 8.09 7.49
N ASN A 44 22.40 7.89 7.63
CA ASN A 44 21.78 6.91 8.51
C ASN A 44 21.63 5.51 7.89
N THR A 45 21.88 5.36 6.59
CA THR A 45 21.56 4.14 5.83
C THR A 45 22.76 3.51 5.12
N ARG A 46 23.85 4.27 4.90
CA ARG A 46 25.08 3.80 4.24
C ARG A 46 25.78 2.61 4.90
N ASN A 47 25.50 2.36 6.18
CA ASN A 47 26.05 1.28 6.99
C ASN A 47 24.98 0.24 7.40
N MET A 48 23.82 0.25 6.73
CA MET A 48 22.73 -0.70 6.99
C MET A 48 23.19 -2.15 6.76
N GLN A 49 22.75 -3.08 7.60
CA GLN A 49 23.14 -4.48 7.43
C GLN A 49 22.54 -5.04 6.13
N PRO A 50 23.24 -5.96 5.42
CA PRO A 50 22.76 -6.49 4.13
C PRO A 50 21.33 -7.06 4.19
N MET A 51 20.98 -7.73 5.28
CA MET A 51 19.65 -8.30 5.48
C MET A 51 18.56 -7.25 5.73
N GLU A 52 18.88 -6.15 6.41
CA GLU A 52 17.95 -5.03 6.62
C GLU A 52 17.69 -4.29 5.30
N PHE A 53 18.75 -4.09 4.51
CA PHE A 53 18.66 -3.50 3.18
C PHE A 53 17.79 -4.34 2.26
N LEU A 54 18.03 -5.65 2.20
CA LEU A 54 17.20 -6.58 1.43
C LEU A 54 15.73 -6.52 1.88
N GLY A 55 15.49 -6.52 3.19
CA GLY A 55 14.14 -6.42 3.75
C GLY A 55 13.42 -5.14 3.29
N ASN A 56 14.10 -4.00 3.32
CA ASN A 56 13.57 -2.73 2.85
C ASN A 56 13.25 -2.75 1.36
N LEU A 57 14.16 -3.25 0.51
CA LEU A 57 13.93 -3.34 -0.93
C LEU A 57 12.74 -4.23 -1.28
N ILE A 58 12.66 -5.42 -0.67
CA ILE A 58 11.53 -6.34 -0.89
C ILE A 58 10.22 -5.67 -0.45
N LEU A 59 10.22 -5.00 0.70
CA LEU A 59 9.06 -4.26 1.20
C LEU A 59 8.60 -3.18 0.19
N LEU A 60 9.54 -2.46 -0.42
CA LEU A 60 9.25 -1.42 -1.39
C LEU A 60 8.73 -1.98 -2.72
N ILE A 61 9.35 -3.05 -3.23
CA ILE A 61 8.93 -3.73 -4.46
C ILE A 61 7.50 -4.27 -4.31
N VAL A 62 7.23 -4.99 -3.22
CA VAL A 62 5.92 -5.58 -2.97
C VAL A 62 4.90 -4.50 -2.63
N GLY A 63 5.25 -3.57 -1.74
CA GLY A 63 4.36 -2.53 -1.26
C GLY A 63 3.91 -1.56 -2.34
N GLY A 64 4.79 -1.24 -3.30
CA GLY A 64 4.51 -0.31 -4.40
C GLY A 64 3.85 -0.94 -5.63
N ASN A 65 3.98 -2.25 -5.86
CA ASN A 65 3.50 -2.89 -7.08
C ASN A 65 2.04 -3.33 -6.98
N ASP A 66 1.73 -4.28 -6.09
CA ASP A 66 0.41 -4.93 -6.07
C ASP A 66 -0.71 -3.95 -5.71
N THR A 67 -0.45 -3.02 -4.79
CA THR A 67 -1.42 -2.02 -4.35
C THR A 67 -1.79 -1.04 -5.47
N THR A 68 -0.78 -0.55 -6.20
CA THR A 68 -0.96 0.32 -7.36
C THR A 68 -1.64 -0.41 -8.51
N ARG A 69 -1.18 -1.63 -8.82
CA ARG A 69 -1.79 -2.50 -9.85
C ARG A 69 -3.28 -2.69 -9.61
N ASN A 70 -3.65 -3.08 -8.39
CA ASN A 70 -5.06 -3.32 -8.05
C ASN A 70 -5.88 -2.03 -8.08
N SER A 71 -5.29 -0.89 -7.71
CA SER A 71 -5.96 0.42 -7.82
C SER A 71 -6.27 0.78 -9.28
N ILE A 72 -5.33 0.56 -10.20
CA ILE A 72 -5.52 0.83 -11.64
C ILE A 72 -6.64 -0.05 -12.20
N SER A 73 -6.56 -1.36 -11.96
CA SER A 73 -7.59 -2.32 -12.41
C SER A 73 -8.96 -1.98 -11.81
N GLY A 74 -9.00 -1.65 -10.51
CA GLY A 74 -10.21 -1.24 -9.80
C GLY A 74 -10.82 0.04 -10.35
N GLY A 75 -10.00 1.02 -10.72
CA GLY A 75 -10.46 2.27 -11.33
C GLY A 75 -11.14 2.06 -12.68
N VAL A 76 -10.56 1.23 -13.55
CA VAL A 76 -11.18 0.87 -14.84
C VAL A 76 -12.51 0.15 -14.62
N LEU A 77 -12.55 -0.82 -13.70
CA LEU A 77 -13.77 -1.55 -13.35
C LEU A 77 -14.85 -0.62 -12.81
N ALA A 78 -14.50 0.26 -11.86
CA ALA A 78 -15.44 1.17 -11.20
C ALA A 78 -16.05 2.17 -12.20
N LEU A 79 -15.24 2.76 -13.09
CA LEU A 79 -15.74 3.66 -14.14
C LEU A 79 -16.65 2.91 -15.12
N ASN A 80 -16.32 1.67 -15.50
CA ASN A 80 -17.16 0.86 -16.36
C ASN A 80 -18.51 0.50 -15.72
N GLN A 81 -18.52 0.24 -14.40
CA GLN A 81 -19.75 -0.07 -13.65
C GLN A 81 -20.59 1.18 -13.32
N ASN A 82 -20.00 2.38 -13.40
CA ASN A 82 -20.64 3.65 -13.07
C ASN A 82 -20.51 4.63 -14.26
N PRO A 83 -21.19 4.38 -15.39
CA PRO A 83 -21.00 5.16 -16.61
C PRO A 83 -21.31 6.66 -16.43
N GLY A 84 -22.25 7.01 -15.54
CA GLY A 84 -22.53 8.42 -15.21
C GLY A 84 -21.34 9.15 -14.58
N GLU A 85 -20.55 8.47 -13.75
CA GLU A 85 -19.31 9.05 -13.21
C GLU A 85 -18.22 9.15 -14.29
N TYR A 86 -18.18 8.20 -15.22
CA TYR A 86 -17.26 8.27 -16.36
C TYR A 86 -17.61 9.42 -17.32
N ASP A 87 -18.90 9.68 -17.55
CA ASP A 87 -19.36 10.81 -18.35
C ASP A 87 -19.02 12.15 -17.69
N LYS A 88 -19.17 12.28 -16.37
CA LYS A 88 -18.68 13.45 -15.61
C LYS A 88 -17.18 13.66 -15.83
N LEU A 89 -16.38 12.60 -15.68
CA LEU A 89 -14.93 12.67 -15.88
C LEU A 89 -14.57 13.13 -17.30
N ARG A 90 -15.24 12.58 -18.32
CA ARG A 90 -15.04 12.98 -19.73
C ARG A 90 -15.41 14.44 -19.98
N ALA A 91 -16.40 14.96 -19.28
CA ALA A 91 -16.82 16.35 -19.38
C ALA A 91 -15.87 17.30 -18.64
N ASP A 92 -15.25 16.86 -17.54
CA ASP A 92 -14.33 17.65 -16.74
C ASP A 92 -13.16 16.81 -16.18
N HIS A 93 -11.99 16.91 -16.83
CA HIS A 93 -10.77 16.24 -16.39
C HIS A 93 -10.18 16.81 -15.10
N SER A 94 -10.64 17.95 -14.59
CA SER A 94 -10.21 18.45 -13.27
C SER A 94 -10.59 17.49 -12.14
N LEU A 95 -11.64 16.67 -12.35
CA LEU A 95 -12.13 15.65 -11.43
C LEU A 95 -11.13 14.51 -11.18
N VAL A 96 -10.10 14.34 -12.01
CA VAL A 96 -9.05 13.31 -11.80
C VAL A 96 -8.44 13.41 -10.40
N GLN A 97 -8.27 14.63 -9.87
CA GLN A 97 -7.69 14.87 -8.55
C GLN A 97 -8.54 14.33 -7.39
N SER A 98 -9.86 14.26 -7.58
CA SER A 98 -10.81 13.70 -6.60
C SER A 98 -11.12 12.23 -6.88
N MET A 99 -11.17 11.84 -8.15
CA MET A 99 -11.37 10.46 -8.61
C MET A 99 -10.27 9.53 -8.10
N VAL A 100 -8.98 9.92 -8.16
CA VAL A 100 -7.88 9.03 -7.77
C VAL A 100 -7.99 8.57 -6.29
N PRO A 101 -8.14 9.47 -5.30
CA PRO A 101 -8.42 9.05 -3.92
C PRO A 101 -9.70 8.22 -3.78
N GLU A 102 -10.75 8.52 -4.57
CA GLU A 102 -11.98 7.73 -4.55
C GLU A 102 -11.77 6.29 -5.07
N ILE A 103 -10.99 6.10 -6.13
CA ILE A 103 -10.61 4.76 -6.62
C ILE A 103 -9.88 3.98 -5.53
N ILE A 104 -8.95 4.64 -4.84
CA ILE A 104 -8.17 4.03 -3.76
C ILE A 104 -9.06 3.64 -2.57
N ARG A 105 -10.05 4.48 -2.21
CA ARG A 105 -11.07 4.14 -1.19
C ARG A 105 -11.96 2.99 -1.65
N TRP A 106 -12.47 3.07 -2.87
CA TRP A 106 -13.44 2.10 -3.38
C TRP A 106 -12.80 0.72 -3.54
N GLN A 107 -11.61 0.65 -4.16
CA GLN A 107 -10.87 -0.60 -4.34
C GLN A 107 -10.33 -1.17 -3.02
N THR A 108 -9.88 -0.31 -2.10
CA THR A 108 -9.15 -0.69 -0.87
C THR A 108 -8.11 -1.81 -1.12
N PRO A 109 -7.01 -1.52 -1.84
CA PRO A 109 -6.09 -2.55 -2.34
C PRO A 109 -5.49 -3.47 -1.26
N LEU A 110 -5.37 -2.97 -0.02
CA LEU A 110 -5.04 -3.76 1.16
C LEU A 110 -6.25 -3.80 2.09
N SER A 111 -6.95 -4.94 2.12
CA SER A 111 -8.19 -5.06 2.89
C SER A 111 -7.99 -4.92 4.40
N HIS A 112 -6.80 -5.28 4.90
CA HIS A 112 -6.50 -5.19 6.33
C HIS A 112 -5.01 -5.02 6.64
N MET A 113 -4.75 -4.52 7.83
CA MET A 113 -3.46 -4.62 8.52
C MET A 113 -3.69 -5.18 9.92
N ARG A 114 -2.66 -5.83 10.46
CA ARG A 114 -2.75 -6.50 11.77
C ARG A 114 -1.76 -5.88 12.76
N ARG A 115 -2.16 -5.86 14.02
CA ARG A 115 -1.37 -5.47 15.20
C ARG A 115 -1.40 -6.59 16.23
N ARG A 116 -0.47 -6.55 17.19
CA ARG A 116 -0.46 -7.45 18.35
C ARG A 116 -0.54 -6.59 19.60
N ALA A 117 -1.49 -6.88 20.48
CA ALA A 117 -1.61 -6.16 21.75
C ALA A 117 -0.38 -6.42 22.62
N SER A 118 0.26 -5.37 23.13
CA SER A 118 1.41 -5.48 24.04
C SER A 118 1.00 -5.72 25.49
N GLN A 119 -0.23 -5.31 25.85
CA GLN A 119 -0.83 -5.44 27.17
C GLN A 119 -2.35 -5.60 27.03
N ASP A 120 -3.00 -6.00 28.13
CA ASP A 120 -4.46 -5.99 28.21
C ASP A 120 -4.99 -4.57 28.01
N VAL A 121 -6.02 -4.39 27.18
CA VAL A 121 -6.64 -3.10 26.90
C VAL A 121 -8.14 -3.24 26.66
N GLU A 122 -8.92 -2.27 27.13
CA GLU A 122 -10.34 -2.19 26.77
C GLU A 122 -10.55 -1.31 25.54
N LEU A 123 -11.32 -1.83 24.57
CA LEU A 123 -11.75 -1.11 23.38
C LEU A 123 -13.24 -1.34 23.17
N ARG A 124 -14.04 -0.26 23.20
CA ARG A 124 -15.50 -0.31 23.00
C ARG A 124 -16.21 -1.35 23.90
N GLY A 125 -15.80 -1.44 25.16
CA GLY A 125 -16.37 -2.39 26.14
C GLY A 125 -15.97 -3.85 25.92
N LYS A 126 -14.95 -4.13 25.10
CA LYS A 126 -14.33 -5.45 24.95
C LYS A 126 -12.90 -5.42 25.45
N THR A 127 -12.52 -6.41 26.26
CA THR A 127 -11.13 -6.61 26.67
C THR A 127 -10.36 -7.37 25.58
N ILE A 128 -9.30 -6.75 25.07
CA ILE A 128 -8.29 -7.38 24.21
C ILE A 128 -7.12 -7.75 25.12
N LYS A 129 -6.68 -9.02 25.08
CA LYS A 129 -5.63 -9.52 25.96
C LYS A 129 -4.23 -9.29 25.37
N ALA A 130 -3.24 -9.15 26.24
CA ALA A 130 -1.84 -9.13 25.85
C ALA A 130 -1.52 -10.32 24.95
N GLY A 131 -0.88 -10.06 23.81
CA GLY A 131 -0.55 -11.08 22.81
C GLY A 131 -1.63 -11.32 21.75
N ASP A 132 -2.87 -10.84 21.93
CA ASP A 132 -3.93 -10.99 20.94
C ASP A 132 -3.57 -10.33 19.61
N LYS A 133 -4.00 -10.96 18.52
CA LYS A 133 -3.93 -10.38 17.17
C LYS A 133 -5.16 -9.52 16.96
N VAL A 134 -4.95 -8.24 16.65
CA VAL A 134 -6.01 -7.29 16.34
C VAL A 134 -5.92 -6.93 14.87
N VAL A 135 -7.00 -7.14 14.12
CA VAL A 135 -7.05 -6.88 12.67
C VAL A 135 -7.90 -5.64 12.42
N MET A 136 -7.31 -4.67 11.72
CA MET A 136 -7.99 -3.47 11.26
C MET A 136 -8.45 -3.70 9.82
N TRP A 137 -9.75 -3.93 9.64
CA TRP A 137 -10.37 -4.17 8.34
C TRP A 137 -10.64 -2.84 7.62
N TYR A 138 -9.63 -2.30 6.94
CA TYR A 138 -9.77 -1.06 6.15
C TYR A 138 -10.90 -1.13 5.13
N VAL A 139 -11.12 -2.30 4.53
CA VAL A 139 -12.24 -2.50 3.58
C VAL A 139 -13.59 -2.26 4.23
N SER A 140 -13.74 -2.63 5.51
CA SER A 140 -14.96 -2.39 6.28
C SER A 140 -15.08 -0.91 6.65
N GLY A 141 -14.01 -0.31 7.17
CA GLY A 141 -14.04 1.12 7.56
C GLY A 141 -14.20 2.08 6.37
N ASN A 142 -13.70 1.72 5.19
CA ASN A 142 -13.96 2.46 3.95
C ASN A 142 -15.41 2.32 3.45
N ARG A 143 -16.21 1.47 4.10
CA ARG A 143 -17.64 1.29 3.88
C ARG A 143 -18.52 1.73 5.06
N ASP A 144 -17.93 2.40 6.06
CA ASP A 144 -18.64 2.83 7.26
C ASP A 144 -19.52 4.08 6.99
N PRO A 145 -20.86 3.96 7.09
CA PRO A 145 -21.77 5.08 6.84
C PRO A 145 -21.71 6.17 7.91
N ASP A 146 -21.18 5.88 9.10
CA ASP A 146 -21.01 6.90 10.15
C ASP A 146 -19.89 7.89 9.79
N ALA A 147 -18.97 7.51 8.90
CA ALA A 147 -17.81 8.32 8.48
C ALA A 147 -17.91 8.81 7.03
N ILE A 148 -18.47 8.00 6.13
CA ILE A 148 -18.50 8.25 4.69
C ILE A 148 -19.94 8.13 4.20
N ASP A 149 -20.50 9.24 3.72
CA ASP A 149 -21.85 9.27 3.14
C ASP A 149 -21.93 8.41 1.87
N ASN A 150 -23.03 7.67 1.70
CA ASN A 150 -23.25 6.69 0.63
C ASN A 150 -21.98 5.88 0.28
N PRO A 151 -21.45 5.09 1.21
CA PRO A 151 -20.08 4.61 1.13
C PRO A 151 -19.88 3.49 0.08
N ASP A 152 -20.93 2.76 -0.29
CA ASP A 152 -20.85 1.72 -1.31
C ASP A 152 -20.80 2.27 -2.74
N ALA A 153 -21.33 3.48 -2.96
CA ALA A 153 -21.29 4.13 -4.26
C ALA A 153 -19.87 4.59 -4.62
N PHE A 154 -19.54 4.50 -5.90
CA PHE A 154 -18.36 5.14 -6.47
C PHE A 154 -18.74 6.55 -6.93
N ILE A 155 -18.16 7.58 -6.30
CA ILE A 155 -18.54 8.99 -6.53
C ILE A 155 -17.26 9.82 -6.70
N ILE A 156 -16.95 10.27 -7.92
CA ILE A 156 -15.66 10.87 -8.23
C ILE A 156 -15.53 12.32 -7.77
N ASP A 157 -16.65 12.97 -7.46
CA ASP A 157 -16.77 14.37 -7.02
C ASP A 157 -17.11 14.50 -5.52
N ARG A 158 -16.78 13.48 -4.70
CA ARG A 158 -16.91 13.55 -3.24
C ARG A 158 -16.24 14.80 -2.68
N LYS A 159 -16.90 15.48 -1.73
CA LYS A 159 -16.37 16.68 -1.06
C LYS A 159 -15.05 16.44 -0.32
N ARG A 160 -14.83 15.24 0.23
CA ARG A 160 -13.65 14.85 1.02
C ARG A 160 -13.07 13.52 0.54
N PRO A 161 -12.55 13.43 -0.69
CA PRO A 161 -12.23 12.14 -1.32
C PRO A 161 -11.01 11.47 -0.68
N ARG A 162 -10.15 12.23 0.02
CA ARG A 162 -8.99 11.73 0.77
C ARG A 162 -9.32 11.21 2.18
N HIS A 163 -10.57 11.31 2.62
CA HIS A 163 -11.00 10.81 3.93
C HIS A 163 -11.31 9.32 3.86
N HIS A 164 -10.27 8.49 3.81
CA HIS A 164 -10.36 7.03 3.71
C HIS A 164 -9.18 6.34 4.41
N LEU A 165 -9.30 5.04 4.67
CA LEU A 165 -8.34 4.24 5.44
C LEU A 165 -7.33 3.44 4.57
N SER A 166 -7.42 3.49 3.24
CA SER A 166 -6.63 2.60 2.36
C SER A 166 -5.10 2.72 2.49
N PHE A 167 -4.60 3.86 2.99
CA PHE A 167 -3.17 4.07 3.29
C PHE A 167 -2.82 3.92 4.78
N GLY A 168 -3.78 3.52 5.61
CA GLY A 168 -3.65 3.52 7.06
C GLY A 168 -3.65 4.93 7.66
N PHE A 169 -3.36 5.00 8.96
CA PHE A 169 -3.22 6.24 9.74
C PHE A 169 -2.19 6.02 10.86
N GLY A 170 -1.49 7.08 11.24
CA GLY A 170 -0.45 7.04 12.28
C GLY A 170 0.90 6.52 11.79
N ILE A 171 1.82 6.33 12.74
CA ILE A 171 3.18 5.76 12.55
C ILE A 171 3.24 4.31 13.02
#